data_AF-A0A950B628-F1
#
_entry.id   AF-A0A950B628-F1
#
_cell.length_a   1.000
_cell.length_b   1.000
_cell.length_c   1.000
_cell.angle_alpha   90.00
_cell.angle_beta   90.00
_cell.angle_gamma   90.00
#
_symmetry.space_group_name_H-M   'P 1'
#
loop_
_entity.id
_entity.type
_entity.pdbx_description
1 polymer ?
#
loop_
_entity_poly.entity_id
_entity_poly.type
_entity_poly.pdbx_seq_one_letter_code
_entity_poly.pdbx_strand_id
1 'polypeptide(L)'
;MLDAVAAGVLSTADAVLRICTQPYVDAEGFAKVDLHRRVRCGFPEVIFGQGKTAQQIEAILRALITHGQGGLVTRVEPAAAAHLRSAFPEGQHNPVGRT
;
A
#
# COMPACT_ATOMS: atom_id res chain seq x y z
N MET A 1 2.31 7.85 -18.55
CA MET A 1 0.88 7.67 -18.93
C MET A 1 0.34 8.91 -19.61
N LEU A 2 0.47 10.09 -18.99
CA LEU A 2 0.10 11.36 -19.63
C LEU A 2 0.88 11.62 -20.93
N ASP A 3 2.17 11.27 -20.98
CA ASP A 3 2.97 11.39 -22.21
C ASP A 3 2.45 10.50 -23.35
N ALA A 4 1.92 9.32 -23.03
CA ALA A 4 1.32 8.41 -24.01
C ALA A 4 -0.02 8.95 -24.53
N VAL A 5 -0.78 9.68 -23.69
CA VAL A 5 -1.98 10.40 -24.12
C VAL A 5 -1.60 11.59 -25.00
N ALA A 6 -0.59 12.37 -24.60
CA ALA A 6 -0.10 13.51 -25.36
C ALA A 6 0.45 13.09 -26.74
N ALA A 7 1.09 11.93 -26.82
CA ALA A 7 1.58 11.34 -28.07
C ALA A 7 0.47 10.67 -28.92
N GLY A 8 -0.79 10.64 -28.46
CA GLY A 8 -1.91 9.99 -29.16
C GLY A 8 -1.87 8.46 -29.15
N VAL A 9 -0.95 7.85 -28.39
CA VAL A 9 -0.78 6.39 -28.27
C VAL A 9 -1.83 5.77 -27.35
N LEU A 10 -2.34 6.54 -26.39
CA LEU A 10 -3.39 6.14 -25.46
C LEU A 10 -4.54 7.13 -25.55
N SER A 11 -5.77 6.65 -25.76
CA SER A 11 -6.93 7.55 -25.75
C SER A 11 -7.17 8.11 -24.35
N THR A 12 -7.77 9.28 -24.26
CA THR A 12 -8.19 9.87 -22.97
C THR A 12 -9.18 8.95 -22.24
N ALA A 13 -10.07 8.28 -22.98
CA ALA A 13 -11.02 7.31 -22.42
C ALA A 13 -10.30 6.09 -21.81
N ASP A 14 -9.30 5.53 -22.50
CA ASP A 14 -8.51 4.40 -22.00
C ASP A 14 -7.63 4.79 -20.80
N ALA A 15 -7.08 6.00 -20.83
CA ALA A 15 -6.35 6.58 -19.71
C ALA A 15 -7.24 6.71 -18.46
N VAL A 16 -8.45 7.26 -18.62
CA VAL A 16 -9.44 7.36 -17.54
C VAL A 16 -9.83 5.97 -17.06
N LEU A 17 -10.11 5.03 -17.97
CA LEU A 17 -10.47 3.67 -17.62
C LEU A 17 -9.37 2.99 -16.80
N ARG A 18 -8.09 3.13 -17.18
CA ARG A 18 -6.95 2.59 -16.44
C ARG A 18 -6.78 3.20 -15.06
N ILE A 19 -7.06 4.49 -14.91
CA ILE A 19 -7.12 5.12 -13.58
C ILE A 19 -8.28 4.53 -12.78
N CYS A 20 -9.46 4.38 -13.35
CA CYS A 20 -10.64 3.94 -12.62
C CYS A 20 -10.67 2.44 -12.27
N THR A 21 -9.95 1.58 -13.00
CA THR A 21 -10.08 0.10 -12.91
C THR A 21 -9.18 -0.58 -11.90
N GLN A 22 -8.19 0.11 -11.30
CA GLN A 22 -7.33 -0.47 -10.25
C GLN A 22 -7.37 0.34 -8.93
N PRO A 23 -8.56 0.51 -8.32
CA PRO A 23 -8.67 1.25 -7.06
C PRO A 23 -8.05 0.51 -5.88
N TYR A 24 -7.92 -0.81 -5.99
CA TYR A 24 -7.31 -1.64 -4.95
C TYR A 24 -6.55 -2.82 -5.56
N VAL A 25 -5.69 -3.41 -4.75
CA VAL A 25 -5.09 -4.73 -5.01
C VAL A 25 -5.51 -5.70 -3.91
N ASP A 26 -5.78 -6.94 -4.29
CA ASP A 26 -6.09 -8.02 -3.34
C ASP A 26 -4.78 -8.60 -2.79
N ALA A 27 -4.58 -8.49 -1.48
CA ALA A 27 -3.47 -9.08 -0.76
C ALA A 27 -3.91 -10.46 -0.26
N GLU A 28 -3.69 -11.47 -1.11
CA GLU A 28 -3.83 -12.90 -0.82
C GLU A 28 -5.17 -13.28 -0.14
N GLY A 29 -6.26 -12.62 -0.52
CA GLY A 29 -7.63 -12.90 -0.08
C GLY A 29 -8.00 -12.40 1.31
N PHE A 30 -7.06 -11.82 2.08
CA PHE A 30 -7.33 -11.36 3.44
C PHE A 30 -7.41 -9.83 3.59
N ALA A 31 -7.00 -9.07 2.57
CA ALA A 31 -7.15 -7.61 2.56
C ALA A 31 -7.27 -7.07 1.13
N LYS A 32 -8.11 -6.04 0.95
CA LYS A 32 -8.15 -5.21 -0.26
C LYS A 32 -7.48 -3.89 0.05
N VAL A 33 -6.32 -3.66 -0.56
CA VAL A 33 -5.45 -2.52 -0.29
C VAL A 33 -5.83 -1.37 -1.22
N ASP A 34 -6.36 -0.28 -0.67
CA ASP A 34 -6.78 0.90 -1.45
C ASP A 34 -5.57 1.70 -1.96
N LEU A 35 -5.24 1.51 -3.24
CA LEU A 35 -4.15 2.23 -3.91
C LEU A 35 -4.54 3.67 -4.24
N HIS A 36 -5.85 3.97 -4.33
CA HIS A 36 -6.33 5.32 -4.65
C HIS A 36 -6.36 6.24 -3.45
N ARG A 37 -6.23 5.73 -2.22
CA ARG A 37 -6.21 6.59 -1.03
C ARG A 37 -5.20 7.72 -1.16
N ARG A 38 -4.01 7.45 -1.70
CA ARG A 38 -2.99 8.48 -1.94
C ARG A 38 -3.49 9.60 -2.84
N VAL A 39 -4.21 9.28 -3.91
CA VAL A 39 -4.78 10.27 -4.83
C VAL A 39 -5.93 11.04 -4.19
N ARG A 40 -6.78 10.36 -3.41
CA ARG A 40 -7.97 10.95 -2.80
C ARG A 40 -7.68 11.76 -1.54
N CYS A 41 -6.70 11.36 -0.76
CA CYS A 41 -6.43 11.87 0.59
C CYS A 41 -5.04 12.48 0.76
N GLY A 42 -4.15 12.33 -0.22
CA GLY A 42 -2.77 12.84 -0.17
C GLY A 42 -1.76 11.94 0.54
N PHE A 43 -2.19 10.80 1.09
CA PHE A 43 -1.31 9.84 1.78
C PHE A 43 -1.71 8.38 1.49
N PRO A 44 -0.75 7.42 1.50
CA PRO A 44 -1.02 6.00 1.26
C PRO A 44 -1.95 5.36 2.30
N GLU A 45 -2.42 4.15 2.02
CA GLU A 45 -3.20 3.35 2.96
C GLU A 45 -2.45 3.11 4.28
N VAL A 46 -3.19 3.19 5.39
CA VAL A 46 -2.69 2.91 6.75
C VAL A 46 -3.20 1.55 7.19
N ILE A 47 -2.30 0.68 7.60
CA ILE A 47 -2.58 -0.70 7.97
C ILE A 47 -2.84 -0.76 9.47
N PHE A 48 -4.05 -1.13 9.86
CA PHE A 48 -4.35 -1.44 11.26
C PHE A 48 -3.77 -2.82 11.61
N GLY A 49 -2.68 -2.85 12.37
CA GLY A 49 -1.89 -4.05 12.63
C GLY A 49 -2.48 -4.98 13.70
N GLN A 50 -3.26 -4.45 14.64
CA GLN A 50 -3.82 -5.25 15.74
C GLN A 50 -4.73 -6.38 15.20
N GLY A 51 -4.45 -7.61 15.62
CA GLY A 51 -5.17 -8.80 15.18
C GLY A 51 -4.72 -9.38 13.83
N LYS A 52 -3.71 -8.78 13.16
CA LYS A 52 -3.09 -9.34 11.95
C LYS A 52 -1.82 -10.11 12.29
N THR A 53 -1.51 -11.15 11.50
CA THR A 53 -0.22 -11.83 11.59
C THR A 53 0.88 -11.00 10.95
N ALA A 54 2.13 -11.27 11.32
CA ALA A 54 3.29 -10.58 10.74
C ALA A 54 3.36 -10.75 9.21
N GLN A 55 3.02 -11.95 8.72
CA GLN A 55 2.98 -12.29 7.29
C GLN A 55 1.89 -11.51 6.57
N GLN A 56 0.70 -11.36 7.17
CA GLN A 56 -0.39 -10.58 6.58
C GLN A 56 0.02 -9.11 6.44
N ILE A 57 0.64 -8.53 7.48
CA ILE A 57 1.11 -7.15 7.43
C ILE A 57 2.20 -7.00 6.36
N GLU A 58 3.14 -7.93 6.28
CA GLU A 58 4.19 -7.92 5.26
C GLU A 58 3.62 -7.96 3.85
N ALA A 59 2.68 -8.87 3.55
CA ALA A 59 2.07 -8.98 2.24
C ALA A 59 1.31 -7.70 1.84
N ILE A 60 0.60 -7.06 2.78
CA ILE A 60 -0.05 -5.76 2.52
C ILE A 60 0.99 -4.67 2.22
N LEU A 61 2.07 -4.59 3.00
CA LEU A 61 3.15 -3.63 2.77
C LEU A 61 3.83 -3.87 1.41
N ARG A 62 4.12 -5.12 1.05
CA ARG A 62 4.68 -5.47 -0.26
C ARG A 62 3.75 -5.08 -1.40
N ALA A 63 2.44 -5.26 -1.23
CA ALA A 63 1.46 -4.82 -2.21
C ALA A 63 1.51 -3.30 -2.41
N LEU A 64 1.57 -2.50 -1.34
CA LEU A 64 1.73 -1.03 -1.42
C LEU A 64 3.04 -0.64 -2.12
N ILE A 65 4.17 -1.23 -1.70
CA ILE A 65 5.51 -0.91 -2.22
C ILE A 65 5.63 -1.25 -3.71
N THR A 66 5.11 -2.40 -4.13
CA THR A 66 5.10 -2.82 -5.55
C THR A 66 4.34 -1.83 -6.44
N HIS A 67 3.37 -1.12 -5.88
CA HIS A 67 2.62 -0.06 -6.58
C HIS A 67 3.20 1.35 -6.35
N GLY A 68 4.45 1.45 -5.87
CA GLY A 68 5.15 2.72 -5.69
C GLY A 68 4.63 3.57 -4.53
N GLN A 69 4.05 2.94 -3.51
CA GLN A 69 3.57 3.61 -2.29
C GLN A 69 4.34 3.12 -1.06
N GLY A 70 4.55 4.01 -0.10
CA GLY A 70 4.93 3.60 1.26
C GLY A 70 3.70 3.10 2.04
N GLY A 71 3.90 2.65 3.27
CA GLY A 71 2.82 2.25 4.17
C GLY A 71 3.15 2.56 5.62
N LEU A 72 2.13 2.88 6.40
CA LEU A 72 2.20 3.01 7.85
C LEU A 72 1.42 1.86 8.47
N VAL A 73 2.03 1.12 9.39
CA VAL A 73 1.33 0.11 10.19
C VAL A 73 1.19 0.63 11.61
N THR A 74 -0.04 0.65 12.12
CA THR A 74 -0.35 1.14 13.47
C THR A 74 -0.61 -0.05 14.40
N ARG A 75 -0.30 0.13 15.69
CA ARG A 75 -0.55 -0.90 16.73
C ARG A 75 0.08 -2.26 16.41
N VAL A 76 1.36 -2.23 16.02
CA VAL A 76 2.13 -3.44 15.72
C VAL A 76 2.56 -4.11 17.02
N GLU A 77 2.25 -5.40 17.16
CA GLU A 77 2.73 -6.22 18.29
C GLU A 77 4.25 -6.44 18.20
N PRO A 78 4.97 -6.57 19.33
CA PRO A 78 6.44 -6.67 19.34
C PRO A 78 7.01 -7.78 18.44
N ALA A 79 6.35 -8.94 18.38
CA ALA A 79 6.75 -10.06 17.53
C ALA A 79 6.61 -9.73 16.03
N ALA A 80 5.50 -9.11 15.63
CA ALA A 80 5.31 -8.64 14.27
C ALA A 80 6.31 -7.53 13.93
N ALA A 81 6.61 -6.62 14.85
CA ALA A 81 7.60 -5.57 14.63
C ALA A 81 9.01 -6.16 14.39
N ALA A 82 9.41 -7.22 15.10
CA ALA A 82 10.70 -7.88 14.88
C ALA A 82 10.79 -8.53 13.49
N HIS A 83 9.72 -9.19 13.07
CA HIS A 83 9.59 -9.76 11.73
C HIS A 83 9.69 -8.67 10.65
N LEU A 84 8.90 -7.60 10.78
CA LEU A 84 8.84 -6.51 9.81
C LEU A 84 10.15 -5.74 9.70
N ARG A 85 10.89 -5.54 10.80
CA ARG A 85 12.24 -4.94 10.74
C ARG A 85 13.22 -5.77 9.92
N SER A 86 13.08 -7.09 9.94
CA SER A 86 13.92 -7.99 9.15
C SER A 86 13.50 -7.98 7.67
N ALA A 87 12.19 -7.94 7.41
CA ALA A 87 11.63 -7.91 6.05
C ALA A 87 11.80 -6.56 5.34
N PHE A 88 11.84 -5.45 6.09
CA PHE A 88 11.97 -4.08 5.58
C PHE A 88 13.05 -3.31 6.35
N PRO A 89 14.35 -3.50 6.01
CA PRO A 89 15.46 -2.87 6.73
C PRO A 89 15.46 -1.33 6.70
N GLU A 90 14.85 -0.73 5.68
CA GLU A 90 14.69 0.73 5.55
C GLU A 90 13.50 1.30 6.34
N GLY A 91 12.66 0.42 6.90
CA GLY A 91 11.49 0.81 7.67
C GLY A 91 11.84 1.35 9.06
N GLN A 92 11.07 2.33 9.52
CA GLN A 92 11.22 2.90 10.87
C GLN A 92 10.15 2.32 11.80
N HIS A 93 10.57 1.88 12.98
CA HIS A 93 9.67 1.36 14.01
C HIS A 93 9.66 2.26 15.24
N ASN A 94 8.50 2.82 15.58
CA ASN A 94 8.27 3.54 16.84
C ASN A 94 7.55 2.62 17.85
N PRO A 95 8.25 2.07 18.86
CA PRO A 95 7.66 1.09 19.78
C PRO A 95 6.57 1.66 20.70
N VAL A 96 6.59 2.99 20.93
CA VAL A 96 5.61 3.70 21.78
C VAL A 96 4.41 4.19 20.96
N GLY A 97 4.59 4.34 19.65
CA GLY A 97 3.54 4.77 18.73
C GLY A 97 2.30 3.85 18.76
N ARG A 98 1.11 4.47 18.76
CA ARG A 98 -0.20 3.77 18.70
C ARG A 98 -1.20 4.43 17.74
N THR A 99 -0.79 5.50 17.08
CA THR A 99 -1.54 6.31 16.09
C THR A 99 -1.57 5.63 14.74
#